data_AF-A0A2N2LG85-F1
#
_entry.id   AF-A0A2N2LG85-F1
#
_cell.length_a   1.000
_cell.length_b   1.000
_cell.length_c   1.000
_cell.angle_alpha   90.00
_cell.angle_beta   90.00
_cell.angle_gamma   90.00
#
_symmetry.space_group_name_H-M   'P 1'
#
loop_
_entity.id
_entity.type
_entity.pdbx_description
1 polymer ?
#
loop_
_entity_poly.entity_id
_entity_poly.type
_entity_poly.pdbx_seq_one_letter_code
_entity_poly.pdbx_strand_id
1 'polypeptide(L)'
;MSYVVLARKYRPQTFDEIYAQDHVTTIIKNAISSNRIAHAYLFNGPRGVGKTSMARILAKSLNCETGPTTTPCNVCSNCVEITLGVSTDVIEIDGASNTGVDDIRDLQRELMYAPTQSKFKIYIIDEVHMLSKNAFNALLKTLEEPPENVIFIFATTEPHKVLPTIISRCQRYDFKRIPVEAIVRRLQEITHAEGIKVDKDSLYLIARKADGGLRDALSLMDQVLSYCSNEVDVNLVRNIFGILPNQVYRNLLQAIHDHSGAAIIMELHNIMEQGTDLQELLNSFLDFARVLILCKLDVATDEINPDEQPLYTDTAKLFNINELMYIISCMIQTKQDIKYSTNPSLIMEVALLKLTKMDDMDDISHILHLLQTQGFSQVVHTPAPRKEVPPAPPVKAPVKVDPKPVMPPEPKEENTTRDIDLALIQENWQKIIALVKKTSNASGISLSTAKPIAASNTKLDLTTDMTTSYNLIKANIDSVSQTVSEFFNKSIRVDITLLNSDKPVQFGKKYPNQEDIDSEYPDIAELMSITNSSLLP
;
A
#
# COMPACT_ATOMS: atom_id res chain seq x y z
N MET A 1 31.09 11.42 23.35
CA MET A 1 30.21 10.25 23.21
C MET A 1 29.42 10.44 21.93
N SER A 2 29.25 9.40 21.11
CA SER A 2 28.37 9.47 19.94
C SER A 2 26.93 9.73 20.38
N TYR A 3 26.23 10.61 19.67
CA TYR A 3 24.81 10.87 19.91
C TYR A 3 24.02 9.56 19.71
N VAL A 4 23.20 9.20 20.69
CA VAL A 4 22.29 8.04 20.60
C VAL A 4 20.89 8.57 20.43
N VAL A 5 20.27 8.21 19.30
CA VAL A 5 18.87 8.51 18.95
C VAL A 5 17.93 8.15 20.11
N LEU A 6 16.99 9.03 20.44
CA LEU A 6 16.03 8.88 21.56
C LEU A 6 15.29 7.54 21.49
N ALA A 7 14.89 7.12 20.29
CA ALA A 7 14.21 5.83 20.07
C ALA A 7 15.02 4.61 20.55
N ARG A 8 16.36 4.71 20.58
CA ARG A 8 17.26 3.68 21.12
C ARG A 8 17.55 3.93 22.60
N LYS A 9 17.81 5.18 23.00
CA LYS A 9 18.13 5.57 24.38
C LYS A 9 17.00 5.23 25.36
N TYR A 10 15.75 5.53 24.97
CA TYR A 10 14.55 5.32 25.79
C TYR A 10 13.80 4.03 25.44
N ARG A 11 14.47 3.06 24.82
CA ARG A 11 13.86 1.76 24.55
C ARG A 11 13.53 1.09 25.90
N PRO A 12 12.27 0.65 26.14
CA PRO A 12 11.87 0.02 27.39
C PRO A 12 12.75 -1.19 27.75
N GLN A 13 13.17 -1.28 29.01
CA GLN A 13 13.98 -2.37 29.55
C GLN A 13 13.21 -3.30 30.49
N THR A 14 12.05 -2.86 30.97
CA THR A 14 11.16 -3.62 31.86
C THR A 14 9.72 -3.54 31.36
N PHE A 15 8.85 -4.45 31.81
CA PHE A 15 7.44 -4.43 31.40
C PHE A 15 6.70 -3.17 31.86
N ASP A 16 7.14 -2.53 32.95
CA ASP A 16 6.53 -1.31 33.49
C ASP A 16 6.84 -0.07 32.65
N GLU A 17 7.92 -0.11 31.87
CA GLU A 17 8.30 0.96 30.94
C GLU A 17 7.59 0.85 29.59
N ILE A 18 6.87 -0.26 29.32
CA ILE A 18 6.11 -0.41 28.09
C ILE A 18 4.85 0.43 28.18
N TYR A 19 4.76 1.37 27.26
CA TYR A 19 3.76 2.42 27.32
C TYR A 19 2.46 2.03 26.63
N ALA A 20 1.33 2.21 27.31
CA ALA A 20 -0.04 2.01 26.81
C ALA A 20 -0.35 0.61 26.23
N GLN A 21 0.26 -0.44 26.78
CA GLN A 21 -0.01 -1.85 26.41
C GLN A 21 -0.29 -2.73 27.64
N ASP A 22 -1.00 -2.18 28.63
CA ASP A 22 -1.24 -2.83 29.94
C ASP A 22 -1.92 -4.20 29.82
N HIS A 23 -2.81 -4.36 28.83
CA HIS A 23 -3.51 -5.62 28.59
C HIS A 23 -2.54 -6.75 28.17
N VAL A 24 -1.49 -6.44 27.42
CA VAL A 24 -0.49 -7.45 27.01
C VAL A 24 0.51 -7.71 28.13
N THR A 25 1.05 -6.64 28.73
CA THR A 25 2.06 -6.77 29.80
C THR A 25 1.54 -7.57 30.98
N THR A 26 0.29 -7.32 31.40
CA THR A 26 -0.33 -8.03 32.53
C THR A 26 -0.48 -9.53 32.27
N ILE A 27 -0.93 -9.92 31.07
CA ILE A 27 -1.10 -11.34 30.72
C ILE A 27 0.27 -12.05 30.70
N ILE A 28 1.29 -11.44 30.11
CA ILE A 28 2.63 -12.03 30.05
C ILE A 28 3.24 -12.13 31.46
N LYS A 29 3.12 -11.09 32.30
CA LYS A 29 3.58 -11.13 33.71
C LYS A 29 2.91 -12.27 34.49
N ASN A 30 1.60 -12.47 34.31
CA ASN A 30 0.86 -13.54 34.94
C ASN A 30 1.30 -14.93 34.45
N ALA A 31 1.55 -15.07 33.14
CA ALA A 31 2.05 -16.31 32.55
C ALA A 31 3.43 -16.70 33.12
N ILE A 32 4.34 -15.74 33.27
CA ILE A 32 5.66 -15.95 33.90
C ILE A 32 5.49 -16.35 35.37
N SER A 33 4.67 -15.61 36.13
CA SER A 33 4.48 -15.85 37.57
C SER A 33 3.81 -17.18 37.88
N SER A 34 2.96 -17.66 36.96
CA SER A 34 2.27 -18.96 37.07
C SER A 34 3.04 -20.11 36.43
N ASN A 35 4.25 -19.87 35.91
CA ASN A 35 5.06 -20.83 35.16
C ASN A 35 4.29 -21.49 33.98
N ARG A 36 3.41 -20.73 33.32
CA ARG A 36 2.63 -21.14 32.14
C ARG A 36 3.17 -20.46 30.88
N ILE A 37 4.44 -20.70 30.61
CA ILE A 37 5.15 -20.12 29.47
C ILE A 37 4.79 -20.92 28.21
N ALA A 38 4.32 -20.25 27.16
CA ALA A 38 4.09 -20.87 25.87
C ALA A 38 5.40 -21.08 25.10
N HIS A 39 5.42 -22.10 24.23
CA HIS A 39 6.53 -22.34 23.30
C HIS A 39 6.54 -21.35 22.12
N ALA A 40 5.41 -20.69 21.82
CA ALA A 40 5.32 -19.73 20.72
C ALA A 40 4.37 -18.56 21.04
N TYR A 41 4.84 -17.35 20.77
CA TYR A 41 4.13 -16.09 20.92
C TYR A 41 4.00 -15.39 19.56
N LEU A 42 2.84 -14.80 19.26
CA LEU A 42 2.62 -13.96 18.09
C LEU A 42 2.19 -12.56 18.53
N PHE A 43 3.10 -11.60 18.41
CA PHE A 43 2.87 -10.20 18.68
C PHE A 43 2.43 -9.50 17.40
N ASN A 44 1.16 -9.12 17.35
CA ASN A 44 0.54 -8.46 16.22
C ASN A 44 0.24 -7.00 16.55
N GLY A 45 0.45 -6.09 15.61
CA GLY A 45 -0.02 -4.72 15.73
C GLY A 45 0.78 -3.73 14.90
N PRO A 46 0.41 -2.45 14.92
CA PRO A 46 1.06 -1.40 14.12
C PRO A 46 2.57 -1.29 14.37
N ARG A 47 3.28 -0.65 13.45
CA ARG A 47 4.71 -0.34 13.63
C ARG A 47 4.88 0.60 14.82
N GLY A 48 6.02 0.49 15.51
CA GLY A 48 6.39 1.44 16.57
C GLY A 48 5.66 1.34 17.91
N VAL A 49 4.70 0.42 18.08
CA VAL A 49 3.93 0.23 19.33
C VAL A 49 4.65 -0.58 20.42
N GLY A 50 5.86 -1.10 20.14
CA GLY A 50 6.69 -1.79 21.14
C GLY A 50 6.75 -3.32 21.04
N LYS A 51 6.31 -3.95 19.94
CA LYS A 51 6.34 -5.42 19.74
C LYS A 51 7.72 -6.05 20.01
N THR A 52 8.75 -5.60 19.30
CA THR A 52 10.13 -6.11 19.42
C THR A 52 10.73 -5.77 20.79
N SER A 53 10.36 -4.63 21.38
CA SER A 53 10.78 -4.28 22.74
C SER A 53 10.16 -5.23 23.78
N MET A 54 8.87 -5.55 23.66
CA MET A 54 8.20 -6.57 24.48
C MET A 54 8.89 -7.94 24.32
N ALA A 55 9.24 -8.32 23.09
CA ALA A 55 9.93 -9.59 22.83
C ALA A 55 11.27 -9.69 23.56
N ARG A 56 12.08 -8.62 23.51
CA ARG A 56 13.34 -8.56 24.26
C ARG A 56 13.15 -8.58 25.77
N ILE A 57 12.13 -7.87 26.29
CA ILE A 57 11.83 -7.87 27.73
C ILE A 57 11.39 -9.26 28.18
N LEU A 58 10.54 -9.94 27.42
CA LEU A 58 10.15 -11.33 27.68
C LEU A 58 11.38 -12.25 27.66
N ALA A 59 12.25 -12.12 26.67
CA ALA A 59 13.48 -12.91 26.60
C ALA A 59 14.38 -12.71 27.82
N LYS A 60 14.57 -11.45 28.26
CA LYS A 60 15.28 -11.13 29.50
C LYS A 60 14.62 -11.74 30.72
N SER A 61 13.30 -11.62 30.84
CA SER A 61 12.55 -12.16 31.97
C SER A 61 12.68 -13.68 32.12
N LEU A 62 12.79 -14.39 31.00
CA LEU A 62 12.96 -15.85 30.97
C LEU A 62 14.40 -16.28 31.22
N ASN A 63 15.38 -15.55 30.67
CA ASN A 63 16.80 -15.90 30.71
C ASN A 63 17.63 -15.15 31.75
N CYS A 64 17.02 -14.26 32.55
CA CYS A 64 17.69 -13.62 33.68
C CYS A 64 18.22 -14.70 34.64
N GLU A 65 19.40 -14.48 35.23
CA GLU A 65 20.00 -15.41 36.21
C GLU A 65 19.09 -15.63 37.42
N THR A 66 18.39 -14.57 37.85
CA THR A 66 17.37 -14.60 38.91
C THR A 66 15.98 -15.03 38.41
N GLY A 67 15.85 -15.37 37.11
CA GLY A 67 14.58 -15.69 36.47
C GLY A 67 14.23 -17.18 36.49
N PRO A 68 13.03 -17.58 35.99
CA PRO A 68 12.03 -16.74 35.35
C PRO A 68 11.43 -15.69 36.30
N THR A 69 11.45 -14.41 35.90
CA THR A 69 10.98 -13.29 36.73
C THR A 69 10.23 -12.27 35.90
N THR A 70 9.22 -11.62 36.50
CA THR A 70 8.51 -10.49 35.87
C THR A 70 9.34 -9.20 35.85
N THR A 71 10.41 -9.13 36.64
CA THR A 71 11.26 -7.94 36.74
C THR A 71 12.71 -8.35 36.44
N PRO A 72 13.13 -8.29 35.16
CA PRO A 72 14.51 -8.63 34.78
C PRO A 72 15.48 -7.63 35.43
N CYS A 73 16.62 -8.12 35.92
CA CYS A 73 17.55 -7.29 36.71
C CYS A 73 18.29 -6.23 35.88
N ASN A 74 18.41 -6.42 34.56
CA ASN A 74 19.13 -5.54 33.63
C ASN A 74 20.65 -5.37 33.92
N VAL A 75 21.22 -6.14 34.85
CA VAL A 75 22.64 -6.04 35.25
C VAL A 75 23.44 -7.33 35.04
N CYS A 76 22.80 -8.50 34.96
CA CYS A 76 23.51 -9.76 34.69
C CYS A 76 23.96 -9.88 33.23
N SER A 77 24.91 -10.79 32.95
CA SER A 77 25.46 -11.01 31.60
C SER A 77 24.35 -11.24 30.58
N ASN A 78 23.43 -12.17 30.87
CA ASN A 78 22.30 -12.50 29.99
C ASN A 78 21.45 -11.26 29.69
N CYS A 79 21.09 -10.46 30.69
CA CYS A 79 20.27 -9.27 30.45
C CYS A 79 21.00 -8.22 29.61
N VAL A 80 22.29 -8.00 29.86
CA VAL A 80 23.11 -7.03 29.12
C VAL A 80 23.29 -7.48 27.67
N GLU A 81 23.62 -8.75 27.43
CA GLU A 81 23.79 -9.32 26.09
C GLU A 81 22.51 -9.25 25.26
N ILE A 82 21.35 -9.56 25.86
CA ILE A 82 20.04 -9.43 25.19
C ILE A 82 19.72 -7.96 24.88
N THR A 83 20.09 -7.03 25.77
CA THR A 83 19.89 -5.58 25.53
C THR A 83 20.69 -5.12 24.31
N LEU A 84 21.95 -5.56 24.23
CA LEU A 84 22.87 -5.22 23.16
C LEU A 84 22.57 -5.98 21.85
N GLY A 85 21.83 -7.08 21.92
CA GLY A 85 21.47 -7.92 20.77
C GLY A 85 22.61 -8.84 20.32
N VAL A 86 23.48 -9.23 21.25
CA VAL A 86 24.67 -10.08 20.98
C VAL A 86 24.61 -11.45 21.67
N SER A 87 23.50 -11.74 22.35
CA SER A 87 23.27 -13.00 23.06
C SER A 87 23.31 -14.19 22.11
N THR A 88 24.00 -15.25 22.49
CA THR A 88 24.05 -16.51 21.72
C THR A 88 22.75 -17.31 21.82
N ASP A 89 22.08 -17.25 22.98
CA ASP A 89 20.83 -17.98 23.23
C ASP A 89 19.56 -17.18 22.88
N VAL A 90 19.69 -15.92 22.44
CA VAL A 90 18.56 -15.08 22.01
C VAL A 90 18.88 -14.52 20.64
N ILE A 91 18.29 -15.14 19.62
CA ILE A 91 18.58 -14.87 18.23
C ILE A 91 17.45 -14.01 17.67
N GLU A 92 17.78 -12.78 17.26
CA GLU A 92 16.85 -11.85 16.62
C GLU A 92 17.05 -11.86 15.10
N ILE A 93 16.01 -12.23 14.37
CA ILE A 93 15.99 -12.35 12.92
C ILE A 93 14.96 -11.37 12.38
N ASP A 94 15.41 -10.52 11.46
CA ASP A 94 14.52 -9.70 10.67
C ASP A 94 14.04 -10.48 9.45
N GLY A 95 12.73 -10.76 9.39
CA GLY A 95 12.09 -11.48 8.30
C GLY A 95 12.17 -10.76 6.97
N ALA A 96 12.38 -9.43 6.96
CA ALA A 96 12.60 -8.68 5.72
C ALA A 96 14.00 -8.92 5.13
N SER A 97 14.99 -9.15 5.99
CA SER A 97 16.40 -9.37 5.60
C SER A 97 16.71 -10.85 5.36
N ASN A 98 16.02 -11.76 6.04
CA ASN A 98 16.25 -13.21 6.00
C ASN A 98 15.05 -13.96 5.40
N THR A 99 14.74 -13.68 4.14
CA THR A 99 13.57 -14.24 3.45
C THR A 99 13.79 -15.66 2.91
N GLY A 100 15.07 -16.09 2.85
CA GLY A 100 15.52 -17.32 2.22
C GLY A 100 15.08 -18.59 2.94
N VAL A 101 14.90 -19.67 2.18
CA VAL A 101 14.61 -21.00 2.74
C VAL A 101 15.83 -21.58 3.44
N ASP A 102 17.03 -21.24 2.96
CA ASP A 102 18.28 -21.75 3.50
C ASP A 102 18.60 -21.12 4.87
N ASP A 103 18.35 -19.82 5.06
CA ASP A 103 18.49 -19.15 6.37
C ASP A 103 17.65 -19.83 7.45
N ILE A 104 16.42 -20.22 7.11
CA ILE A 104 15.52 -20.92 8.03
C ILE A 104 15.93 -22.38 8.24
N ARG A 105 16.46 -23.06 7.22
CA ARG A 105 17.02 -24.41 7.39
C ARG A 105 18.24 -24.40 8.30
N ASP A 106 19.05 -23.37 8.22
CA ASP A 106 20.23 -23.20 9.07
C ASP A 106 19.79 -22.97 10.51
N LEU A 107 18.80 -22.11 10.71
CA LEU A 107 18.12 -21.96 11.99
C LEU A 107 17.54 -23.29 12.50
N GLN A 108 16.93 -24.11 11.65
CA GLN A 108 16.44 -25.43 12.05
C GLN A 108 17.52 -26.39 12.52
N ARG A 109 18.68 -26.36 11.87
CA ARG A 109 19.83 -27.14 12.33
C ARG A 109 20.30 -26.64 13.69
N GLU A 110 20.26 -25.34 13.93
CA GLU A 110 20.61 -24.75 15.22
C GLU A 110 19.59 -25.02 16.34
N LEU A 111 18.31 -25.20 16.00
CA LEU A 111 17.23 -25.50 16.96
C LEU A 111 17.44 -26.83 17.70
N MET A 112 18.21 -27.75 17.13
CA MET A 112 18.47 -29.07 17.70
C MET A 112 19.48 -29.02 18.86
N TYR A 113 20.19 -27.90 19.03
CA TYR A 113 21.18 -27.75 20.11
C TYR A 113 20.56 -27.07 21.33
N ALA A 114 20.92 -27.59 22.51
CA ALA A 114 20.53 -27.01 23.78
C ALA A 114 21.09 -25.58 23.95
N PRO A 115 20.44 -24.74 24.79
CA PRO A 115 20.99 -23.44 25.17
C PRO A 115 22.40 -23.58 25.78
N THR A 116 23.26 -22.59 25.56
CA THR A 116 24.67 -22.64 26.01
C THR A 116 24.83 -22.11 27.45
N GLN A 117 24.25 -20.94 27.74
CA GLN A 117 24.41 -20.23 29.01
C GLN A 117 23.06 -19.91 29.68
N SER A 118 22.00 -19.80 28.89
CA SER A 118 20.66 -19.43 29.32
C SER A 118 19.77 -20.65 29.62
N LYS A 119 18.61 -20.41 30.24
CA LYS A 119 17.62 -21.47 30.48
C LYS A 119 16.85 -21.84 29.22
N PHE A 120 16.53 -20.85 28.39
CA PHE A 120 15.78 -21.01 27.15
C PHE A 120 16.59 -20.49 25.97
N LYS A 121 16.45 -21.15 24.82
CA LYS A 121 16.89 -20.66 23.52
C LYS A 121 15.70 -19.96 22.85
N ILE A 122 15.82 -18.65 22.64
CA ILE A 122 14.70 -17.80 22.23
C ILE A 122 14.96 -17.24 20.84
N TYR A 123 13.99 -17.44 19.93
CA TYR A 123 14.03 -16.91 18.58
C TYR A 123 13.02 -15.79 18.43
N ILE A 124 13.50 -14.58 18.21
CA ILE A 124 12.67 -13.40 17.94
C ILE A 124 12.68 -13.18 16.44
N ILE A 125 11.55 -13.39 15.77
CA ILE A 125 11.43 -13.17 14.33
C ILE A 125 10.54 -11.94 14.11
N ASP A 126 11.16 -10.82 13.77
CA ASP A 126 10.46 -9.57 13.46
C ASP A 126 9.99 -9.54 12.01
N GLU A 127 8.89 -8.83 11.77
CA GLU A 127 8.17 -8.78 10.49
C GLU A 127 8.02 -10.17 9.83
N VAL A 128 7.57 -11.16 10.61
CA VAL A 128 7.49 -12.57 10.18
C VAL A 128 6.69 -12.75 8.88
N HIS A 129 5.74 -11.86 8.59
CA HIS A 129 4.94 -11.89 7.36
C HIS A 129 5.77 -11.74 6.07
N MET A 130 7.03 -11.28 6.17
CA MET A 130 7.97 -11.16 5.07
C MET A 130 8.67 -12.48 4.72
N LEU A 131 8.59 -13.50 5.60
CA LEU A 131 9.17 -14.81 5.32
C LEU A 131 8.51 -15.50 4.13
N SER A 132 9.31 -16.23 3.34
CA SER A 132 8.77 -17.03 2.25
C SER A 132 7.87 -18.16 2.76
N LYS A 133 6.88 -18.59 1.97
CA LYS A 133 5.99 -19.71 2.33
C LYS A 133 6.76 -20.99 2.64
N ASN A 134 7.87 -21.21 1.94
CA ASN A 134 8.74 -22.37 2.15
C ASN A 134 9.46 -22.30 3.52
N ALA A 135 9.97 -21.12 3.89
CA ALA A 135 10.51 -20.85 5.22
C ALA A 135 9.47 -21.11 6.32
N PHE A 136 8.24 -20.63 6.13
CA PHE A 136 7.15 -20.88 7.07
C PHE A 136 6.83 -22.37 7.24
N ASN A 137 6.75 -23.13 6.14
CA ASN A 137 6.46 -24.55 6.19
C ASN A 137 7.57 -25.35 6.86
N ALA A 138 8.83 -24.91 6.74
CA ALA A 138 9.93 -25.51 7.47
C ALA A 138 9.68 -25.44 8.98
N LEU A 139 9.34 -24.25 9.51
CA LEU A 139 9.10 -24.04 10.94
C LEU A 139 7.90 -24.80 11.51
N LEU A 140 6.94 -25.23 10.70
CA LEU A 140 5.72 -25.90 11.17
C LEU A 140 6.02 -27.16 11.98
N LYS A 141 6.97 -27.99 11.54
CA LYS A 141 7.34 -29.21 12.26
C LYS A 141 7.85 -28.89 13.66
N THR A 142 8.66 -27.85 13.79
CA THR A 142 9.22 -27.43 15.08
C THR A 142 8.19 -26.73 15.97
N LEU A 143 7.18 -26.08 15.39
CA LEU A 143 6.07 -25.50 16.17
C LEU A 143 5.06 -26.56 16.64
N GLU A 144 4.93 -27.67 15.92
CA GLU A 144 4.10 -28.81 16.32
C GLU A 144 4.75 -29.65 17.43
N GLU A 145 6.05 -29.89 17.31
CA GLU A 145 6.85 -30.66 18.25
C GLU A 145 8.03 -29.80 18.75
N PRO A 146 7.76 -28.78 19.58
CA PRO A 146 8.80 -27.87 20.05
C PRO A 146 9.75 -28.57 21.04
N PRO A 147 11.07 -28.35 20.93
CA PRO A 147 12.01 -28.75 21.98
C PRO A 147 11.68 -28.05 23.31
N GLU A 148 11.88 -28.74 24.44
CA GLU A 148 11.43 -28.28 25.78
C GLU A 148 11.95 -26.89 26.17
N ASN A 149 13.16 -26.52 25.72
CA ASN A 149 13.82 -25.26 26.09
C ASN A 149 13.84 -24.22 24.96
N VAL A 150 13.01 -24.37 23.92
CA VAL A 150 12.96 -23.46 22.78
C VAL A 150 11.68 -22.63 22.81
N ILE A 151 11.80 -21.32 22.63
CA ILE A 151 10.67 -20.39 22.58
C ILE A 151 10.76 -19.54 21.32
N PHE A 152 9.66 -19.47 20.58
CA PHE A 152 9.49 -18.58 19.43
C PHE A 152 8.70 -17.32 19.83
N ILE A 153 9.17 -16.16 19.37
CA ILE A 153 8.45 -14.89 19.48
C ILE A 153 8.39 -14.28 18.09
N PHE A 154 7.22 -14.38 17.46
CA PHE A 154 6.95 -13.77 16.17
C PHE A 154 6.38 -12.37 16.35
N ALA A 155 6.86 -11.39 15.59
CA ALA A 155 6.24 -10.08 15.51
C ALA A 155 5.80 -9.77 14.07
N THR A 156 4.63 -9.15 13.91
CA THR A 156 4.13 -8.74 12.60
C THR A 156 3.29 -7.47 12.67
N THR A 157 3.36 -6.66 11.61
CA THR A 157 2.43 -5.57 11.33
C THR A 157 1.21 -6.01 10.52
N GLU A 158 1.30 -7.14 9.81
CA GLU A 158 0.27 -7.65 8.89
C GLU A 158 -0.11 -9.09 9.24
N PRO A 159 -1.04 -9.30 10.20
CA PRO A 159 -1.38 -10.64 10.69
C PRO A 159 -2.08 -11.48 9.63
N HIS A 160 -2.76 -10.84 8.67
CA HIS A 160 -3.50 -11.50 7.59
C HIS A 160 -2.57 -12.15 6.55
N LYS A 161 -1.30 -11.75 6.49
CA LYS A 161 -0.28 -12.37 5.62
C LYS A 161 0.40 -13.57 6.27
N VAL A 162 0.26 -13.74 7.58
CA VAL A 162 0.80 -14.89 8.31
C VAL A 162 -0.10 -16.11 8.08
N LEU A 163 0.50 -17.29 7.85
CA LEU A 163 -0.26 -18.50 7.61
C LEU A 163 -1.15 -18.86 8.82
N PRO A 164 -2.44 -19.19 8.61
CA PRO A 164 -3.35 -19.59 9.69
C PRO A 164 -2.84 -20.76 10.53
N THR A 165 -2.05 -21.67 9.93
CA THR A 165 -1.42 -22.81 10.59
C THR A 165 -0.42 -22.41 11.67
N ILE A 166 0.24 -21.25 11.53
CA ILE A 166 1.16 -20.73 12.54
C ILE A 166 0.38 -20.00 13.62
N ILE A 167 -0.59 -19.18 13.22
CA ILE A 167 -1.45 -18.45 14.15
C ILE A 167 -2.12 -19.43 15.12
N SER A 168 -2.59 -20.59 14.65
CA SER A 168 -3.24 -21.59 15.52
C SER A 168 -2.32 -22.27 16.52
N ARG A 169 -0.99 -22.18 16.35
CA ARG A 169 0.03 -22.79 17.23
C ARG A 169 0.71 -21.75 18.14
N CYS A 170 0.36 -20.47 17.99
CA CYS A 170 0.94 -19.39 18.79
C CYS A 170 -0.09 -18.80 19.77
N GLN A 171 0.38 -18.32 20.92
CA GLN A 171 -0.41 -17.39 21.72
C GLN A 171 -0.36 -16.01 21.08
N ARG A 172 -1.49 -15.56 20.55
CA ARG A 172 -1.61 -14.28 19.85
C ARG A 172 -1.90 -13.13 20.82
N TYR A 173 -1.13 -12.06 20.70
CA TYR A 173 -1.29 -10.82 21.45
C TYR A 173 -1.40 -9.64 20.48
N ASP A 174 -2.52 -8.94 20.56
CA ASP A 174 -2.82 -7.79 19.70
C ASP A 174 -2.45 -6.48 20.43
N PHE A 175 -1.44 -5.80 19.93
CA PHE A 175 -0.99 -4.48 20.36
C PHE A 175 -1.84 -3.41 19.68
N LYS A 176 -2.24 -2.41 20.47
CA LYS A 176 -3.08 -1.31 20.00
C LYS A 176 -2.23 -0.11 19.62
N ARG A 177 -2.79 0.77 18.77
CA ARG A 177 -2.22 2.10 18.56
C ARG A 177 -2.18 2.85 19.89
N ILE A 178 -1.09 3.55 20.14
CA ILE A 178 -0.94 4.35 21.35
C ILE A 178 -1.76 5.64 21.17
N PRO A 179 -2.66 6.00 22.10
CA PRO A 179 -3.43 7.23 22.00
C PRO A 179 -2.51 8.46 21.92
N VAL A 180 -2.95 9.49 21.18
CA VAL A 180 -2.16 10.72 20.95
C VAL A 180 -1.75 11.37 22.27
N GLU A 181 -2.69 11.56 23.20
CA GLU A 181 -2.40 12.13 24.54
C GLU A 181 -1.33 11.34 25.29
N ALA A 182 -1.37 10.02 25.15
CA ALA A 182 -0.42 9.15 25.80
C ALA A 182 0.98 9.37 25.18
N ILE A 183 1.11 9.45 23.85
CA ILE A 183 2.38 9.78 23.18
C ILE A 183 2.88 11.17 23.63
N VAL A 184 2.01 12.17 23.65
CA VAL A 184 2.35 13.54 24.08
C VAL A 184 2.93 13.52 25.50
N ARG A 185 2.26 12.87 26.46
CA ARG A 185 2.77 12.73 27.83
C ARG A 185 4.15 12.08 27.85
N ARG A 186 4.36 11.02 27.06
CA ARG A 186 5.67 10.34 27.01
C ARG A 186 6.77 11.23 26.42
N LEU A 187 6.46 12.00 25.38
CA LEU A 187 7.40 12.96 24.81
C LEU A 187 7.71 14.09 25.80
N GLN A 188 6.73 14.56 26.58
CA GLN A 188 6.94 15.55 27.66
C GLN A 188 7.90 15.03 28.73
N GLU A 189 7.72 13.78 29.19
CA GLU A 189 8.63 13.16 30.16
C GLU A 189 10.08 13.09 29.65
N ILE A 190 10.25 12.71 28.37
CA ILE A 190 11.56 12.56 27.75
C ILE A 190 12.23 13.92 27.51
N THR A 191 11.50 14.89 26.97
CA THR A 191 12.03 16.24 26.71
C THR A 191 12.43 16.95 27.99
N HIS A 192 11.64 16.80 29.07
CA HIS A 192 12.02 17.30 30.39
C HIS A 192 13.28 16.61 30.92
N ALA A 193 13.44 15.30 30.73
CA ALA A 193 14.62 14.56 31.15
C ALA A 193 15.89 14.96 30.37
N GLU A 194 15.77 15.34 29.09
CA GLU A 194 16.86 15.84 28.26
C GLU A 194 17.11 17.35 28.44
N GLY A 195 16.26 18.07 29.18
CA GLY A 195 16.39 19.51 29.40
C GLY A 195 16.00 20.37 28.20
N ILE A 196 15.13 19.86 27.33
CA ILE A 196 14.69 20.52 26.09
C ILE A 196 13.34 21.20 26.33
N LYS A 197 13.19 22.46 25.91
CA LYS A 197 11.91 23.15 25.95
C LYS A 197 11.14 22.93 24.66
N VAL A 198 9.94 22.39 24.77
CA VAL A 198 9.03 22.16 23.64
C VAL A 198 7.65 22.63 24.06
N ASP A 199 6.99 23.40 23.18
CA ASP A 199 5.60 23.78 23.39
C ASP A 199 4.65 22.58 23.24
N LYS A 200 3.44 22.67 23.81
CA LYS A 200 2.49 21.53 23.80
C LYS A 200 1.97 21.21 22.40
N ASP A 201 1.75 22.22 21.57
CA ASP A 201 1.16 22.07 20.24
C ASP A 201 2.13 21.35 19.28
N SER A 202 3.43 21.62 19.39
CA SER A 202 4.51 20.87 18.73
C SER A 202 4.47 19.39 19.09
N LEU A 203 4.31 19.06 20.38
CA LEU A 203 4.23 17.67 20.82
C LEU A 203 2.98 16.98 20.30
N TYR A 204 1.84 17.67 20.26
CA TYR A 204 0.62 17.16 19.65
C TYR A 204 0.80 16.89 18.17
N LEU A 205 1.43 17.81 17.44
CA LEU A 205 1.67 17.69 16.01
C LEU A 205 2.61 16.52 15.69
N ILE A 206 3.69 16.34 16.47
CA ILE A 206 4.57 15.17 16.37
C ILE A 206 3.80 13.88 16.68
N ALA A 207 3.00 13.86 17.75
CA ALA A 207 2.24 12.69 18.16
C ALA A 207 1.17 12.29 17.14
N ARG A 208 0.49 13.24 16.50
CA ARG A 208 -0.46 12.98 15.40
C ARG A 208 0.26 12.43 14.18
N LYS A 209 1.39 13.02 13.78
CA LYS A 209 2.20 12.55 12.65
C LYS A 209 2.77 11.14 12.88
N ALA A 210 2.98 10.74 14.13
CA ALA A 210 3.45 9.41 14.50
C ALA A 210 2.40 8.28 14.38
N ASP A 211 1.12 8.62 14.12
CA ASP A 211 0.04 7.66 13.84
C ASP A 211 -0.10 6.50 14.85
N GLY A 212 0.17 6.77 16.13
CA GLY A 212 0.06 5.80 17.22
C GLY A 212 1.31 4.94 17.47
N GLY A 213 2.43 5.19 16.78
CA GLY A 213 3.72 4.53 17.00
C GLY A 213 4.69 5.37 17.83
N LEU A 214 5.05 4.92 19.04
CA LEU A 214 5.98 5.67 19.91
C LEU A 214 7.40 5.73 19.33
N ARG A 215 7.87 4.66 18.67
CA ARG A 215 9.18 4.68 17.98
C ARG A 215 9.23 5.76 16.91
N ASP A 216 8.16 5.90 16.15
CA ASP A 216 8.05 6.89 15.08
C ASP A 216 7.97 8.31 15.68
N ALA A 217 7.20 8.52 16.75
CA ALA A 217 7.16 9.78 17.50
C ALA A 217 8.55 10.21 18.00
N LEU A 218 9.33 9.29 18.58
CA LEU A 218 10.68 9.58 19.05
C LEU A 218 11.64 9.87 17.89
N SER A 219 11.50 9.17 16.77
CA SER A 219 12.33 9.42 15.57
C SER A 219 12.03 10.78 14.94
N LEU A 220 10.75 11.17 14.90
CA LEU A 220 10.32 12.51 14.48
C LEU A 220 10.83 13.59 15.45
N MET A 221 10.80 13.33 16.75
CA MET A 221 11.35 14.24 17.76
C MET A 221 12.87 14.42 17.58
N ASP A 222 13.62 13.33 17.40
CA ASP A 222 15.06 13.39 17.08
C ASP A 222 15.34 14.22 15.83
N GLN A 223 14.51 14.08 14.78
CA GLN A 223 14.63 14.91 13.58
C GLN A 223 14.45 16.39 13.91
N VAL A 224 13.42 16.77 14.67
CA VAL A 224 13.21 18.17 15.10
C VAL A 224 14.40 18.69 15.91
N LEU A 225 14.96 17.89 16.80
CA LEU A 225 16.14 18.24 17.60
C LEU A 225 17.43 18.33 16.78
N SER A 226 17.53 17.63 15.65
CA SER A 226 18.67 17.80 14.76
C SER A 226 18.71 19.17 14.08
N TYR A 227 17.55 19.82 13.93
CA TYR A 227 17.42 21.18 13.41
C TYR A 227 17.51 22.26 14.49
N CYS A 228 17.19 21.94 15.76
CA CYS A 228 17.10 22.92 16.85
C CYS A 228 17.93 22.53 18.05
N SER A 229 18.64 23.51 18.64
CA SER A 229 19.50 23.22 19.79
C SER A 229 18.69 22.86 21.04
N ASN A 230 17.78 23.72 21.51
CA ASN A 230 17.14 23.57 22.84
C ASN A 230 15.68 24.08 22.94
N GLU A 231 15.19 24.83 21.96
CA GLU A 231 13.82 25.36 21.97
C GLU A 231 13.12 24.96 20.66
N VAL A 232 11.95 24.35 20.79
CA VAL A 232 11.13 23.87 19.68
C VAL A 232 9.81 24.63 19.72
N ASP A 233 9.46 25.24 18.58
CA ASP A 233 8.21 25.97 18.33
C ASP A 233 7.36 25.27 17.26
N VAL A 234 6.04 25.47 17.32
CA VAL A 234 5.06 24.86 16.41
C VAL A 234 5.35 25.16 14.94
N ASN A 235 5.70 26.42 14.64
CA ASN A 235 5.94 26.84 13.27
C ASN A 235 7.18 26.15 12.68
N LEU A 236 8.18 25.90 13.52
CA LEU A 236 9.37 25.17 13.11
C LEU A 236 9.04 23.71 12.84
N VAL A 237 8.27 23.07 13.70
CA VAL A 237 7.83 21.69 13.49
C VAL A 237 6.98 21.56 12.22
N ARG A 238 6.10 22.52 11.95
CA ARG A 238 5.33 22.62 10.69
C ARG A 238 6.25 22.72 9.48
N ASN A 239 7.24 23.61 9.52
CA ASN A 239 8.20 23.80 8.42
C ASN A 239 9.03 22.53 8.16
N ILE A 240 9.53 21.87 9.21
CA ILE A 240 10.33 20.63 9.06
C ILE A 240 9.52 19.52 8.41
N PHE A 241 8.25 19.39 8.78
CA PHE A 241 7.39 18.31 8.32
C PHE A 241 6.51 18.66 7.12
N GLY A 242 6.63 19.88 6.57
CA GLY A 242 5.79 20.39 5.49
C GLY A 242 4.30 20.42 5.84
N ILE A 243 3.97 20.60 7.12
CA ILE A 243 2.58 20.62 7.57
C ILE A 243 2.04 22.03 7.41
N LEU A 244 1.05 22.16 6.53
CA LEU A 244 0.42 23.44 6.25
C LEU A 244 -0.54 23.85 7.37
N PRO A 245 -0.69 25.15 7.62
CA PRO A 245 -1.68 25.64 8.56
C PRO A 245 -3.09 25.41 8.02
N ASN A 246 -4.04 25.20 8.94
CA ASN A 246 -5.44 24.95 8.62
C ASN A 246 -6.10 26.04 7.75
N GLN A 247 -5.57 27.26 7.80
CA GLN A 247 -6.01 28.37 6.96
C GLN A 247 -5.85 28.08 5.45
N VAL A 248 -4.81 27.34 5.04
CA VAL A 248 -4.59 27.00 3.63
C VAL A 248 -5.71 26.08 3.11
N TYR A 249 -6.11 25.08 3.90
CA TYR A 249 -7.22 24.19 3.54
C TYR A 249 -8.56 24.94 3.49
N ARG A 250 -8.78 25.88 4.42
CA ARG A 250 -9.93 26.78 4.36
C ARG A 250 -9.93 27.64 3.10
N ASN A 251 -8.78 28.22 2.71
CA ASN A 251 -8.68 29.04 1.51
C ASN A 251 -8.96 28.23 0.25
N LEU A 252 -8.44 27.00 0.16
CA LEU A 252 -8.73 26.08 -0.95
C LEU A 252 -10.22 25.75 -1.03
N LEU A 253 -10.85 25.39 0.10
CA LEU A 253 -12.29 25.11 0.14
C LEU A 253 -13.12 26.36 -0.17
N GLN A 254 -12.74 27.53 0.33
CA GLN A 254 -13.41 28.78 -0.01
C GLN A 254 -13.30 29.08 -1.50
N ALA A 255 -12.13 28.89 -2.12
CA ALA A 255 -11.96 29.07 -3.56
C ALA A 255 -12.76 28.05 -4.39
N ILE A 256 -12.97 26.83 -3.86
CA ILE A 256 -13.87 25.83 -4.46
C ILE A 256 -15.33 26.32 -4.41
N HIS A 257 -15.77 26.83 -3.26
CA HIS A 257 -17.12 27.39 -3.07
C HIS A 257 -17.36 28.64 -3.95
N ASP A 258 -16.36 29.50 -4.10
CA ASP A 258 -16.45 30.71 -4.92
C ASP A 258 -16.27 30.43 -6.43
N HIS A 259 -16.12 29.16 -6.83
CA HIS A 259 -15.82 28.69 -8.19
C HIS A 259 -14.60 29.37 -8.84
N SER A 260 -13.64 29.80 -8.04
CA SER A 260 -12.47 30.56 -8.50
C SER A 260 -11.32 29.64 -8.85
N GLY A 261 -11.35 29.08 -10.07
CA GLY A 261 -10.28 28.20 -10.56
C GLY A 261 -8.89 28.86 -10.56
N ALA A 262 -8.81 30.16 -10.84
CA ALA A 262 -7.54 30.89 -10.81
C ALA A 262 -6.94 30.96 -9.38
N ALA A 263 -7.77 31.19 -8.36
CA ALA A 263 -7.31 31.24 -6.97
C ALA A 263 -6.83 29.87 -6.49
N ILE A 264 -7.51 28.78 -6.88
CA ILE A 264 -7.10 27.41 -6.57
C ILE A 264 -5.71 27.11 -7.12
N ILE A 265 -5.46 27.44 -8.39
CA ILE A 265 -4.18 27.16 -9.05
C ILE A 265 -3.06 28.01 -8.43
N MET A 266 -3.32 29.28 -8.10
CA MET A 266 -2.33 30.12 -7.40
C MET A 266 -1.98 29.57 -6.02
N GLU A 267 -2.98 29.17 -5.23
CA GLU A 267 -2.75 28.62 -3.89
C GLU A 267 -1.97 27.30 -3.97
N LEU A 268 -2.34 26.41 -4.90
CA LEU A 268 -1.61 25.16 -5.12
C LEU A 268 -0.16 25.43 -5.56
N HIS A 269 0.06 26.39 -6.45
CA HIS A 269 1.40 26.76 -6.89
C HIS A 269 2.26 27.24 -5.71
N ASN A 270 1.73 28.12 -4.86
CA ASN A 270 2.42 28.60 -3.66
C ASN A 270 2.79 27.45 -2.71
N ILE A 271 1.90 26.48 -2.52
CA ILE A 271 2.16 25.29 -1.69
C ILE A 271 3.30 24.44 -2.28
N MET A 272 3.31 24.28 -3.60
CA MET A 272 4.31 23.49 -4.31
C MET A 272 5.68 24.17 -4.30
N GLU A 273 5.75 25.51 -4.42
CA GLU A 273 7.00 26.27 -4.29
C GLU A 273 7.63 26.13 -2.89
N GLN A 274 6.82 25.92 -1.85
CA GLN A 274 7.29 25.64 -0.50
C GLN A 274 7.87 24.22 -0.33
N GLY A 275 7.78 23.36 -1.36
CA GLY A 275 8.30 21.99 -1.33
C GLY A 275 7.44 21.00 -0.55
N THR A 276 6.15 21.31 -0.36
CA THR A 276 5.22 20.43 0.36
C THR A 276 4.94 19.16 -0.45
N ASP A 277 4.95 18.00 0.22
CA ASP A 277 4.57 16.74 -0.41
C ASP A 277 3.06 16.71 -0.73
N LEU A 278 2.72 16.37 -1.98
CA LEU A 278 1.34 16.32 -2.46
C LEU A 278 0.49 15.25 -1.76
N GLN A 279 1.09 14.13 -1.34
CA GLN A 279 0.35 13.10 -0.62
C GLN A 279 0.01 13.56 0.80
N GLU A 280 0.95 14.26 1.46
CA GLU A 280 0.71 14.87 2.76
C GLU A 280 -0.34 15.98 2.69
N LEU A 281 -0.30 16.82 1.64
CA LEU A 281 -1.34 17.81 1.36
C LEU A 281 -2.72 17.15 1.25
N LEU A 282 -2.82 16.06 0.48
CA LEU A 282 -4.06 15.31 0.30
C LEU A 282 -4.55 14.65 1.59
N ASN A 283 -3.66 14.03 2.37
CA ASN A 283 -4.03 13.40 3.65
C ASN A 283 -4.59 14.44 4.61
N SER A 284 -3.89 15.56 4.74
CA SER A 284 -4.29 16.65 5.63
C SER A 284 -5.58 17.32 5.16
N PHE A 285 -5.80 17.46 3.84
CA PHE A 285 -7.06 17.95 3.28
C PHE A 285 -8.22 17.00 3.59
N LEU A 286 -8.02 15.69 3.46
CA LEU A 286 -9.04 14.67 3.79
C LEU A 286 -9.38 14.68 5.29
N ASP A 287 -8.38 14.80 6.15
CA ASP A 287 -8.58 14.92 7.60
C ASP A 287 -9.33 16.21 7.94
N PHE A 288 -8.97 17.33 7.31
CA PHE A 288 -9.69 18.60 7.46
C PHE A 288 -11.16 18.47 7.03
N ALA A 289 -11.43 17.89 5.86
CA ALA A 289 -12.79 17.67 5.36
C ALA A 289 -13.60 16.71 6.26
N ARG A 290 -12.96 15.66 6.81
CA ARG A 290 -13.58 14.77 7.78
C ARG A 290 -14.01 15.53 9.04
N VAL A 291 -13.15 16.40 9.57
CA VAL A 291 -13.48 17.23 10.73
C VAL A 291 -14.69 18.12 10.45
N LEU A 292 -14.79 18.73 9.26
CA LEU A 292 -15.96 19.53 8.87
C LEU A 292 -17.27 18.73 8.92
N ILE A 293 -17.26 17.48 8.46
CA ILE A 293 -18.44 16.59 8.54
C ILE A 293 -18.79 16.31 10.00
N LEU A 294 -17.81 16.02 10.85
CA LEU A 294 -18.03 15.75 12.27
C LEU A 294 -18.61 16.97 12.98
N CYS A 295 -18.12 18.18 12.68
CA CYS A 295 -18.69 19.44 13.17
C CYS A 295 -20.15 19.61 12.71
N LYS A 296 -20.50 19.24 11.48
CA LYS A 296 -21.89 19.29 10.99
C LYS A 296 -22.83 18.29 11.67
N LEU A 297 -22.31 17.14 12.08
CA LEU A 297 -23.06 16.08 12.76
C LEU A 297 -23.11 16.27 14.28
N ASP A 298 -22.54 17.36 14.80
CA ASP A 298 -22.44 17.66 16.24
C ASP A 298 -21.77 16.53 17.05
N VAL A 299 -20.79 15.86 16.43
CA VAL A 299 -20.01 14.81 17.08
C VAL A 299 -18.81 15.44 17.77
N ALA A 300 -18.82 15.42 19.11
CA ALA A 300 -17.69 15.87 19.91
C ALA A 300 -16.41 15.12 19.52
N THR A 301 -15.36 15.86 19.17
CA THR A 301 -14.04 15.33 18.85
C THR A 301 -13.01 15.99 19.76
N ASP A 302 -12.35 15.18 20.58
CA ASP A 302 -11.22 15.62 21.41
C ASP A 302 -9.96 15.95 20.56
N GLU A 303 -10.06 15.79 19.24
CA GLU A 303 -8.98 15.98 18.27
C GLU A 303 -8.84 17.42 17.75
N ILE A 304 -9.77 18.32 18.12
CA ILE A 304 -9.78 19.72 17.64
C ILE A 304 -9.27 20.65 18.74
N ASN A 305 -8.26 21.46 18.41
CA ASN A 305 -7.81 22.53 19.29
C ASN A 305 -8.97 23.54 19.51
N PRO A 306 -9.34 23.89 20.76
CA PRO A 306 -10.39 24.87 21.04
C PRO A 306 -10.25 26.19 20.26
N ASP A 307 -9.02 26.62 19.99
CA ASP A 307 -8.76 27.87 19.26
C ASP A 307 -9.07 27.78 17.76
N GLU A 308 -9.11 26.56 17.19
CA GLU A 308 -9.38 26.31 15.77
C GLU A 308 -10.84 25.92 15.48
N GLN A 309 -11.64 25.63 16.52
CA GLN A 309 -13.08 25.41 16.40
C GLN A 309 -13.85 26.46 15.56
N PRO A 310 -13.62 27.78 15.70
CA PRO A 310 -14.31 28.78 14.87
C PRO A 310 -13.99 28.61 13.38
N LEU A 311 -12.75 28.26 13.04
CA LEU A 311 -12.31 28.05 11.65
C LEU A 311 -13.09 26.90 11.01
N TYR A 312 -13.21 25.78 11.71
CA TYR A 312 -13.95 24.60 11.23
C TYR A 312 -15.44 24.88 11.12
N THR A 313 -16.04 25.50 12.14
CA THR A 313 -17.48 25.78 12.15
C THR A 313 -17.89 26.77 11.07
N ASP A 314 -17.09 27.80 10.78
CA ASP A 314 -17.37 28.75 9.71
C ASP A 314 -17.18 28.14 8.33
N THR A 315 -16.15 27.31 8.14
CA THR A 315 -15.93 26.62 6.86
C THR A 315 -17.02 25.57 6.60
N ALA A 316 -17.47 24.87 7.64
CA ALA A 316 -18.53 23.87 7.54
C ALA A 316 -19.86 24.50 7.08
N LYS A 317 -20.16 25.76 7.41
CA LYS A 317 -21.40 26.43 6.97
C LYS A 317 -21.49 26.60 5.46
N LEU A 318 -20.36 26.66 4.75
CA LEU A 318 -20.30 26.91 3.31
C LEU A 318 -20.79 25.73 2.46
N PHE A 319 -20.70 24.50 2.97
CA PHE A 319 -20.95 23.28 2.19
C PHE A 319 -22.01 22.40 2.79
N ASN A 320 -22.84 21.73 1.98
CA ASN A 320 -23.74 20.69 2.45
C ASN A 320 -23.00 19.37 2.77
N ILE A 321 -23.62 18.48 3.56
CA ILE A 321 -23.01 17.18 3.89
C ILE A 321 -22.75 16.36 2.60
N ASN A 322 -23.66 16.43 1.62
CA ASN A 322 -23.51 15.73 0.34
C ASN A 322 -22.33 16.26 -0.48
N GLU A 323 -22.14 17.58 -0.52
CA GLU A 323 -20.99 18.22 -1.18
C GLU A 323 -19.68 17.81 -0.50
N LEU A 324 -19.61 17.86 0.83
CA LEU A 324 -18.42 17.41 1.58
C LEU A 324 -18.12 15.92 1.33
N MET A 325 -19.13 15.06 1.28
CA MET A 325 -18.94 13.65 0.93
C MET A 325 -18.42 13.47 -0.50
N TYR A 326 -18.92 14.27 -1.46
CA TYR A 326 -18.45 14.24 -2.84
C TYR A 326 -17.00 14.75 -2.95
N ILE A 327 -16.65 15.82 -2.23
CA ILE A 327 -15.27 16.32 -2.10
C ILE A 327 -14.36 15.19 -1.60
N ILE A 328 -14.70 14.54 -0.49
CA ILE A 328 -13.89 13.45 0.08
C ILE A 328 -13.74 12.29 -0.92
N SER A 329 -14.84 11.88 -1.57
CA SER A 329 -14.82 10.79 -2.55
C SER A 329 -13.87 11.10 -3.72
N CYS A 330 -13.97 12.31 -4.30
CA CYS A 330 -13.09 12.74 -5.37
C CYS A 330 -11.63 12.77 -4.91
N MET A 331 -11.35 13.31 -3.72
CA MET A 331 -9.99 13.42 -3.19
C MET A 331 -9.36 12.06 -2.84
N ILE A 332 -10.16 11.08 -2.39
CA ILE A 332 -9.71 9.69 -2.21
C ILE A 332 -9.31 9.07 -3.54
N GLN A 333 -10.10 9.29 -4.60
CA GLN A 333 -9.77 8.82 -5.95
C GLN A 333 -8.48 9.49 -6.45
N THR A 334 -8.38 10.82 -6.32
CA THR A 334 -7.18 11.60 -6.68
C THR A 334 -5.94 11.08 -5.95
N LYS A 335 -6.04 10.73 -4.67
CA LYS A 335 -4.94 10.15 -3.90
C LYS A 335 -4.44 8.83 -4.48
N GLN A 336 -5.33 7.98 -5.00
CA GLN A 336 -4.94 6.74 -5.68
C GLN A 336 -4.26 7.04 -7.02
N ASP A 337 -4.82 7.97 -7.80
CA ASP A 337 -4.31 8.33 -9.12
C ASP A 337 -2.91 8.97 -9.04
N ILE A 338 -2.66 9.82 -8.03
CA ILE A 338 -1.34 10.43 -7.79
C ILE A 338 -0.26 9.36 -7.54
N LYS A 339 -0.60 8.26 -6.86
CA LYS A 339 0.37 7.20 -6.54
C LYS A 339 0.96 6.52 -7.77
N TYR A 340 0.23 6.49 -8.89
CA TYR A 340 0.62 5.78 -10.12
C TYR A 340 0.94 6.73 -11.29
N SER A 341 0.85 8.04 -11.08
CA SER A 341 1.02 9.04 -12.14
C SER A 341 2.46 9.49 -12.30
N THR A 342 2.81 9.82 -13.54
CA THR A 342 4.08 10.50 -13.88
C THR A 342 4.04 12.00 -13.58
N ASN A 343 2.85 12.60 -13.48
CA ASN A 343 2.68 14.02 -13.15
C ASN A 343 1.60 14.21 -12.06
N PRO A 344 1.98 14.09 -10.78
CA PRO A 344 1.08 14.28 -9.64
C PRO A 344 0.40 15.65 -9.56
N SER A 345 1.14 16.73 -9.87
CA SER A 345 0.64 18.10 -9.74
C SER A 345 -0.53 18.36 -10.68
N LEU A 346 -0.43 17.93 -11.93
CA LEU A 346 -1.51 18.07 -12.92
C LEU A 346 -2.79 17.34 -12.48
N ILE A 347 -2.65 16.15 -11.89
CA ILE A 347 -3.80 15.39 -11.38
C ILE A 347 -4.49 16.15 -10.24
N MET A 348 -3.71 16.75 -9.34
CA MET A 348 -4.23 17.57 -8.26
C MET A 348 -4.95 18.81 -8.78
N GLU A 349 -4.36 19.54 -9.73
CA GLU A 349 -4.97 20.70 -10.38
C GLU A 349 -6.31 20.35 -11.02
N VAL A 350 -6.34 19.30 -11.83
CA VAL A 350 -7.56 18.83 -12.50
C VAL A 350 -8.62 18.38 -11.49
N ALA A 351 -8.20 17.70 -10.42
CA ALA A 351 -9.11 17.28 -9.36
C ALA A 351 -9.77 18.48 -8.68
N LEU A 352 -8.98 19.47 -8.23
CA LEU A 352 -9.51 20.66 -7.57
C LEU A 352 -10.41 21.50 -8.50
N LEU A 353 -10.03 21.64 -9.79
CA LEU A 353 -10.87 22.30 -10.80
C LEU A 353 -12.16 21.52 -11.13
N LYS A 354 -12.16 20.19 -10.94
CA LYS A 354 -13.37 19.39 -11.07
C LYS A 354 -14.34 19.67 -9.91
N LEU A 355 -13.82 19.93 -8.70
CA LEU A 355 -14.64 20.27 -7.54
C LEU A 355 -15.36 21.62 -7.72
N THR A 356 -14.80 22.57 -8.50
CA THR A 356 -15.51 23.84 -8.78
C THR A 356 -16.73 23.67 -9.68
N LYS A 357 -16.93 22.51 -10.30
CA LYS A 357 -18.08 22.23 -11.19
C LYS A 357 -19.15 21.37 -10.52
N MET A 358 -19.15 21.30 -9.19
CA MET A 358 -20.12 20.50 -8.43
C MET A 358 -21.57 20.93 -8.66
N ASP A 359 -21.82 22.22 -8.81
CA ASP A 359 -23.16 22.79 -8.96
C ASP A 359 -23.83 22.38 -10.28
N ASP A 360 -23.05 21.98 -11.30
CA ASP A 360 -23.59 21.41 -12.54
C ASP A 360 -24.32 20.06 -12.27
N MET A 361 -24.12 19.43 -11.10
CA MET A 361 -24.87 18.23 -10.69
C MET A 361 -26.27 18.54 -10.13
N ASP A 362 -26.46 19.69 -9.48
CA ASP A 362 -27.80 20.14 -9.08
C ASP A 362 -28.65 20.45 -10.31
N ASP A 363 -28.02 20.92 -11.38
CA ASP A 363 -28.64 21.13 -12.69
C ASP A 363 -29.17 19.83 -13.30
N ILE A 364 -28.51 18.68 -13.09
CA ILE A 364 -29.03 17.36 -13.54
C ILE A 364 -30.29 16.97 -12.76
N SER A 365 -30.32 17.23 -11.45
CA SER A 365 -31.50 16.99 -10.61
C SER A 365 -32.65 17.93 -10.97
N HIS A 366 -32.34 19.18 -11.30
CA HIS A 366 -33.29 20.17 -11.78
C HIS A 366 -33.79 19.83 -13.19
N ILE A 367 -32.94 19.31 -14.08
CA ILE A 367 -33.29 18.78 -15.40
C ILE A 367 -34.14 17.52 -15.26
N LEU A 368 -33.82 16.60 -14.34
CA LEU A 368 -34.64 15.42 -14.05
C LEU A 368 -36.00 15.80 -13.48
N HIS A 369 -36.05 16.80 -12.59
CA HIS A 369 -37.29 17.33 -12.05
C HIS A 369 -38.09 18.08 -13.12
N LEU A 370 -37.45 18.84 -14.02
CA LEU A 370 -38.09 19.45 -15.19
C LEU A 370 -38.60 18.40 -16.17
N LEU A 371 -37.87 17.30 -16.40
CA LEU A 371 -38.32 16.17 -17.22
C LEU A 371 -39.47 15.40 -16.58
N GLN A 372 -39.54 15.35 -15.25
CA GLN A 372 -40.62 14.70 -14.51
C GLN A 372 -41.86 15.59 -14.35
N THR A 373 -41.70 16.90 -14.21
CA THR A 373 -42.81 17.87 -14.05
C THR A 373 -43.34 18.41 -15.37
N GLN A 374 -42.48 18.60 -16.37
CA GLN A 374 -42.84 18.86 -17.76
C GLN A 374 -42.73 17.57 -18.57
N GLY A 375 -43.54 16.57 -18.22
CA GLY A 375 -43.72 15.41 -19.10
C GLY A 375 -44.07 15.90 -20.51
N PHE A 376 -43.39 15.35 -21.53
CA PHE A 376 -43.54 15.66 -22.97
C PHE A 376 -44.95 16.14 -23.33
N SER A 377 -45.18 17.44 -23.23
CA SER A 377 -46.46 18.06 -23.55
C SER A 377 -46.20 19.02 -24.69
N GLN A 378 -46.41 18.46 -25.89
CA GLN A 378 -46.60 19.13 -27.16
C GLN A 378 -45.54 20.16 -27.55
N VAL A 379 -44.57 19.69 -28.34
CA VAL A 379 -44.03 20.54 -29.41
C VAL A 379 -45.18 20.83 -30.38
N VAL A 380 -45.92 21.91 -30.13
CA VAL A 380 -46.78 22.51 -31.15
C VAL A 380 -45.83 23.14 -32.17
N HIS A 381 -45.70 22.49 -33.32
CA HIS A 381 -45.13 23.14 -34.51
C HIS A 381 -46.00 24.35 -34.87
N THR A 382 -45.60 25.55 -34.44
CA THR A 382 -45.97 26.77 -35.16
C THR A 382 -45.02 26.91 -36.36
N PRO A 383 -45.52 26.90 -37.60
CA PRO A 383 -44.67 27.12 -38.76
C PRO A 383 -44.20 28.58 -38.77
N ALA A 384 -42.89 28.78 -38.68
CA ALA A 384 -42.27 30.08 -38.92
C ALA A 384 -42.34 30.44 -40.42
N PRO A 385 -42.54 31.71 -40.79
CA PRO A 385 -42.64 32.13 -42.19
C PRO A 385 -41.30 31.93 -42.93
N ARG A 386 -41.35 31.12 -43.98
CA ARG A 386 -40.20 30.76 -44.84
C ARG A 386 -39.83 31.96 -45.72
N LYS A 387 -38.65 32.54 -45.52
CA LYS A 387 -38.03 33.43 -46.51
C LYS A 387 -37.48 32.59 -47.67
N GLU A 388 -37.90 32.91 -48.89
CA GLU A 388 -37.38 32.33 -50.12
C GLU A 388 -35.95 32.81 -50.39
N VAL A 389 -35.07 31.88 -50.77
CA VAL A 389 -33.73 32.16 -51.28
C VAL A 389 -33.70 31.76 -52.77
N PRO A 390 -33.11 32.56 -53.67
CA PRO A 390 -33.12 32.30 -55.12
C PRO A 390 -32.20 31.13 -55.52
N PRO A 391 -32.43 30.49 -56.67
CA PRO A 391 -31.68 29.31 -57.09
C PRO A 391 -30.33 29.67 -57.72
N ALA A 392 -29.29 28.90 -57.36
CA ALA A 392 -27.97 28.91 -58.00
C ALA A 392 -27.87 27.83 -59.10
N PRO A 393 -27.02 28.03 -60.13
CA PRO A 393 -27.04 27.30 -61.41
C PRO A 393 -26.27 25.95 -61.37
N PRO A 394 -26.39 25.12 -62.42
CA PRO A 394 -26.11 23.69 -62.32
C PRO A 394 -24.63 23.35 -62.57
N VAL A 395 -24.08 22.47 -61.73
CA VAL A 395 -22.82 21.76 -61.97
C VAL A 395 -23.10 20.26 -62.14
N LYS A 396 -22.44 19.67 -63.12
CA LYS A 396 -22.68 18.33 -63.68
C LYS A 396 -22.33 17.19 -62.71
N ALA A 397 -23.03 16.07 -62.94
CA ALA A 397 -23.09 14.85 -62.15
C ALA A 397 -21.76 14.10 -61.97
N PRO A 398 -21.65 13.36 -60.86
CA PRO A 398 -21.22 11.98 -60.85
C PRO A 398 -22.35 11.01 -60.46
N VAL A 399 -22.06 9.75 -60.74
CA VAL A 399 -22.92 8.58 -60.92
C VAL A 399 -23.60 8.11 -59.63
N LYS A 400 -24.83 7.59 -59.80
CA LYS A 400 -25.74 7.09 -58.77
C LYS A 400 -25.17 5.92 -57.96
N VAL A 401 -25.29 6.01 -56.65
CA VAL A 401 -25.50 4.86 -55.76
C VAL A 401 -26.91 5.01 -55.21
N ASP A 402 -27.80 4.09 -55.62
CA ASP A 402 -29.14 3.99 -55.07
C ASP A 402 -29.12 3.33 -53.69
N PRO A 403 -30.09 3.67 -52.82
CA PRO A 403 -30.12 3.35 -51.41
C PRO A 403 -30.69 1.95 -51.18
N LYS A 404 -30.10 1.18 -50.28
CA LYS A 404 -30.70 -0.09 -49.86
C LYS A 404 -31.92 0.16 -48.94
N PRO A 405 -33.05 -0.54 -49.18
CA PRO A 405 -34.25 -0.44 -48.35
C PRO A 405 -34.08 -1.12 -46.99
N VAL A 406 -34.76 -0.57 -46.00
CA VAL A 406 -35.11 -1.24 -44.75
C VAL A 406 -36.21 -2.28 -45.06
N MET A 407 -35.96 -3.53 -44.66
CA MET A 407 -36.90 -4.64 -44.67
C MET A 407 -36.63 -5.55 -43.46
N PRO A 408 -37.58 -6.41 -43.05
CA PRO A 408 -38.14 -6.52 -41.69
C PRO A 408 -37.37 -7.47 -40.78
N PRO A 409 -37.73 -7.60 -39.48
CA PRO A 409 -37.09 -8.56 -38.60
C PRO A 409 -37.52 -9.98 -39.01
N GLU A 410 -36.54 -10.77 -39.44
CA GLU A 410 -36.63 -12.21 -39.71
C GLU A 410 -35.44 -12.91 -39.03
N PRO A 411 -35.53 -14.21 -38.75
CA PRO A 411 -36.16 -14.82 -37.59
C PRO A 411 -35.11 -15.25 -36.56
N LYS A 412 -35.55 -15.69 -35.37
CA LYS A 412 -34.73 -16.56 -34.53
C LYS A 412 -34.50 -17.87 -35.29
N GLU A 413 -33.40 -17.96 -36.04
CA GLU A 413 -32.96 -19.21 -36.64
C GLU A 413 -32.18 -20.05 -35.63
N GLU A 414 -32.51 -21.33 -35.70
CA GLU A 414 -32.17 -22.39 -34.79
C GLU A 414 -30.65 -22.57 -34.60
N ASN A 415 -30.29 -22.99 -33.38
CA ASN A 415 -29.07 -23.72 -33.09
C ASN A 415 -28.93 -24.90 -34.07
N THR A 416 -28.30 -24.66 -35.22
CA THR A 416 -27.63 -25.72 -35.95
C THR A 416 -26.28 -25.89 -35.28
N THR A 417 -26.10 -27.05 -34.65
CA THR A 417 -24.81 -27.60 -34.24
C THR A 417 -23.90 -27.66 -35.47
N ARG A 418 -23.27 -26.54 -35.83
CA ARG A 418 -22.17 -26.51 -36.79
C ARG A 418 -20.91 -26.94 -36.07
N ASP A 419 -20.16 -27.84 -36.69
CA ASP A 419 -18.90 -28.32 -36.15
C ASP A 419 -17.90 -27.17 -36.07
N ILE A 420 -17.17 -27.09 -34.96
CA ILE A 420 -16.15 -26.05 -34.73
C ILE A 420 -14.94 -26.40 -35.60
N ASP A 421 -14.80 -25.70 -36.73
CA ASP A 421 -13.66 -25.80 -37.62
C ASP A 421 -12.66 -24.64 -37.43
N LEU A 422 -11.38 -24.92 -37.69
CA LEU A 422 -10.27 -23.95 -37.61
C LEU A 422 -10.53 -22.62 -38.33
N ALA A 423 -11.18 -22.68 -39.49
CA ALA A 423 -11.48 -21.50 -40.30
C ALA A 423 -12.42 -20.52 -39.58
N LEU A 424 -13.41 -21.06 -38.86
CA LEU A 424 -14.40 -20.27 -38.12
C LEU A 424 -13.78 -19.59 -36.89
N ILE A 425 -12.80 -20.26 -36.27
CA ILE A 425 -12.04 -19.70 -35.13
C ILE A 425 -11.09 -18.60 -35.60
N GLN A 426 -10.40 -18.79 -36.72
CA GLN A 426 -9.51 -17.77 -37.28
C GLN A 426 -10.27 -16.50 -37.68
N GLU A 427 -11.45 -16.63 -38.28
CA GLU A 427 -12.30 -15.49 -38.65
C GLU A 427 -12.79 -14.69 -37.43
N ASN A 428 -13.07 -15.38 -36.31
CA ASN A 428 -13.55 -14.74 -35.08
C ASN A 428 -12.45 -14.48 -34.03
N TRP A 429 -11.18 -14.76 -34.35
CA TRP A 429 -10.06 -14.72 -33.40
C TRP A 429 -9.87 -13.34 -32.76
N GLN A 430 -10.02 -12.27 -33.55
CA GLN A 430 -9.92 -10.90 -33.05
C GLN A 430 -11.02 -10.54 -32.05
N LYS A 431 -12.23 -11.08 -32.24
CA LYS A 431 -13.36 -10.86 -31.31
C LYS A 431 -13.14 -11.63 -30.01
N ILE A 432 -12.60 -12.84 -30.09
CA ILE A 432 -12.24 -13.66 -28.92
C ILE A 432 -11.15 -12.96 -28.09
N ILE A 433 -10.11 -12.43 -28.73
CA ILE A 433 -9.06 -11.65 -28.04
C ILE A 433 -9.67 -10.43 -27.34
N ALA A 434 -10.59 -9.71 -28.00
CA ALA A 434 -11.25 -8.53 -27.42
C ALA A 434 -12.11 -8.88 -26.19
N LEU A 435 -12.79 -10.03 -26.21
CA LEU A 435 -13.56 -10.52 -25.06
C LEU A 435 -12.66 -10.96 -23.91
N VAL A 436 -11.58 -11.69 -24.20
CA VAL A 436 -10.64 -12.11 -23.15
C VAL A 436 -9.91 -10.91 -22.54
N LYS A 437 -9.62 -9.85 -23.31
CA LYS A 437 -9.05 -8.59 -22.77
C LYS A 437 -9.97 -7.92 -21.73
N LYS A 438 -11.30 -8.04 -21.87
CA LYS A 438 -12.25 -7.51 -20.90
C LYS A 438 -12.25 -8.28 -19.58
N THR A 439 -12.03 -9.59 -19.63
CA THR A 439 -11.97 -10.45 -18.44
C THR A 439 -10.58 -10.42 -17.79
N SER A 440 -9.51 -10.44 -18.59
CA SER A 440 -8.12 -10.40 -18.14
C SER A 440 -7.24 -9.74 -19.22
N ASN A 441 -6.80 -8.51 -18.95
CA ASN A 441 -5.97 -7.75 -19.88
C ASN A 441 -4.65 -8.47 -20.21
N ALA A 442 -4.02 -9.09 -19.21
CA ALA A 442 -2.77 -9.84 -19.38
C ALA A 442 -2.95 -11.07 -20.28
N SER A 443 -3.99 -11.87 -20.05
CA SER A 443 -4.27 -13.06 -20.88
C SER A 443 -4.70 -12.68 -22.30
N GLY A 444 -5.41 -11.56 -22.48
CA GLY A 444 -5.77 -11.03 -23.79
C GLY A 444 -4.57 -10.51 -24.61
N ILE A 445 -3.54 -9.98 -23.95
CA ILE A 445 -2.27 -9.62 -24.61
C ILE A 445 -1.49 -10.89 -24.97
N SER A 446 -1.38 -11.87 -24.07
CA SER A 446 -0.70 -13.15 -24.37
C SER A 446 -1.39 -13.94 -25.50
N LEU A 447 -2.73 -13.92 -25.57
CA LEU A 447 -3.48 -14.55 -26.67
C LEU A 447 -3.27 -13.86 -28.03
N SER A 448 -2.92 -12.57 -28.05
CA SER A 448 -2.56 -11.88 -29.30
C SER A 448 -1.26 -12.41 -29.91
N THR A 449 -0.38 -12.98 -29.08
CA THR A 449 0.85 -13.65 -29.51
C THR A 449 0.66 -15.16 -29.78
N ALA A 450 -0.49 -15.73 -29.41
CA ALA A 450 -0.78 -17.15 -29.62
C ALA A 450 -1.56 -17.38 -30.92
N LYS A 451 -1.28 -18.49 -31.61
CA LYS A 451 -1.95 -18.89 -32.84
C LYS A 451 -2.71 -20.21 -32.66
N PRO A 452 -3.98 -20.30 -33.10
CA PRO A 452 -4.72 -21.56 -33.09
C PRO A 452 -4.19 -22.49 -34.20
N ILE A 453 -3.82 -23.73 -33.82
CA ILE A 453 -3.31 -24.76 -34.74
C ILE A 453 -4.37 -25.80 -35.07
N ALA A 454 -5.16 -26.23 -34.08
CA ALA A 454 -6.21 -27.21 -34.27
C ALA A 454 -7.45 -26.82 -33.47
N ALA A 455 -8.61 -27.05 -34.05
CA ALA A 455 -9.90 -26.78 -33.44
C ALA A 455 -10.83 -27.95 -33.73
N SER A 456 -11.53 -28.39 -32.70
CA SER A 456 -12.58 -29.40 -32.78
C SER A 456 -13.73 -28.97 -31.87
N ASN A 457 -14.87 -29.66 -31.97
CA ASN A 457 -16.06 -29.36 -31.18
C ASN A 457 -15.86 -29.31 -29.65
N THR A 458 -14.81 -29.94 -29.14
CA THR A 458 -14.55 -30.07 -27.70
C THR A 458 -13.17 -29.56 -27.29
N LYS A 459 -12.30 -29.20 -28.26
CA LYS A 459 -10.90 -28.88 -28.00
C LYS A 459 -10.35 -27.81 -28.93
N LEU A 460 -9.63 -26.83 -28.38
CA LEU A 460 -8.88 -25.80 -29.08
C LEU A 460 -7.40 -25.88 -28.70
N ASP A 461 -6.52 -26.15 -29.67
CA ASP A 461 -5.08 -26.20 -29.48
C ASP A 461 -4.44 -24.89 -29.95
N LEU A 462 -3.78 -24.21 -29.00
CA LEU A 462 -3.03 -22.98 -29.23
C LEU A 462 -1.53 -23.27 -29.20
N THR A 463 -0.79 -22.49 -29.98
CA THR A 463 0.67 -22.44 -29.87
C THR A 463 1.16 -21.04 -29.61
N THR A 464 2.25 -20.95 -28.85
CA THR A 464 3.01 -19.72 -28.67
C THR A 464 4.51 -20.02 -28.70
N ASP A 465 5.25 -19.05 -29.23
CA ASP A 465 6.70 -18.97 -29.25
C ASP A 465 7.28 -18.39 -27.95
N MET A 466 6.51 -17.59 -27.20
CA MET A 466 6.97 -16.96 -25.96
C MET A 466 6.66 -17.75 -24.69
N THR A 467 7.69 -18.01 -23.87
CA THR A 467 7.58 -18.70 -22.57
C THR A 467 6.73 -17.93 -21.56
N THR A 468 6.77 -16.60 -21.59
CA THR A 468 5.94 -15.72 -20.76
C THR A 468 4.46 -15.83 -21.12
N SER A 469 4.13 -15.79 -22.42
CA SER A 469 2.76 -16.00 -22.91
C SER A 469 2.24 -17.40 -22.59
N TYR A 470 3.08 -18.43 -22.70
CA TYR A 470 2.72 -19.80 -22.30
C TYR A 470 2.35 -19.90 -20.83
N ASN A 471 3.18 -19.36 -19.93
CA ASN A 471 2.95 -19.41 -18.49
C ASN A 471 1.69 -18.63 -18.07
N LEU A 472 1.43 -17.47 -18.68
CA LEU A 472 0.27 -16.64 -18.39
C LEU A 472 -1.04 -17.26 -18.91
N ILE A 473 -1.03 -17.89 -20.07
CA ILE A 473 -2.20 -18.60 -20.60
C ILE A 473 -2.46 -19.89 -19.79
N LYS A 474 -1.39 -20.61 -19.42
CA LYS A 474 -1.49 -21.81 -18.58
C LYS A 474 -2.03 -21.52 -17.18
N ALA A 475 -1.63 -20.40 -16.58
CA ALA A 475 -2.11 -19.98 -15.26
C ALA A 475 -3.61 -19.61 -15.26
N ASN A 476 -4.14 -19.14 -16.40
CA ASN A 476 -5.52 -18.66 -16.55
C ASN A 476 -6.35 -19.51 -17.53
N ILE A 477 -6.00 -20.78 -17.72
CA ILE A 477 -6.57 -21.63 -18.78
C ILE A 477 -8.08 -21.83 -18.58
N ASP A 478 -8.54 -21.90 -17.33
CA ASP A 478 -9.96 -22.08 -16.99
C ASP A 478 -10.79 -20.86 -17.39
N SER A 479 -10.31 -19.64 -17.11
CA SER A 479 -11.00 -18.40 -17.47
C SER A 479 -11.05 -18.18 -18.99
N VAL A 480 -9.97 -18.53 -19.69
CA VAL A 480 -9.92 -18.49 -21.16
C VAL A 480 -10.88 -19.52 -21.74
N SER A 481 -10.90 -20.74 -21.20
CA SER A 481 -11.81 -21.80 -21.65
C SER A 481 -13.28 -21.46 -21.44
N GLN A 482 -13.61 -20.80 -20.33
CA GLN A 482 -14.97 -20.35 -20.03
C GLN A 482 -15.42 -19.26 -21.02
N THR A 483 -14.57 -18.27 -21.28
CA THR A 483 -14.87 -17.17 -22.22
C THR A 483 -15.06 -17.69 -23.65
N VAL A 484 -14.23 -18.66 -24.06
CA VAL A 484 -14.36 -19.32 -25.37
C VAL A 484 -15.62 -20.19 -25.43
N SER A 485 -15.95 -20.88 -24.33
CA SER A 485 -17.16 -21.70 -24.24
C SER A 485 -18.45 -20.88 -24.27
N GLU A 486 -18.45 -19.70 -23.63
CA GLU A 486 -19.56 -18.74 -23.68
C GLU A 486 -19.74 -18.16 -25.09
N PHE A 487 -18.64 -17.90 -25.81
CA PHE A 487 -18.72 -17.35 -27.17
C PHE A 487 -19.31 -18.34 -28.17
N PHE A 488 -18.98 -19.63 -28.08
CA PHE A 488 -19.46 -20.67 -28.99
C PHE A 488 -20.66 -21.47 -28.44
N ASN A 489 -21.11 -21.16 -27.23
CA ASN A 489 -22.19 -21.85 -26.50
C ASN A 489 -21.98 -23.39 -26.45
N LYS A 490 -20.73 -23.83 -26.33
CA LYS A 490 -20.27 -25.23 -26.31
C LYS A 490 -19.10 -25.35 -25.33
N SER A 491 -19.01 -26.47 -24.60
CA SER A 491 -17.88 -26.72 -23.68
C SER A 491 -16.60 -27.03 -24.46
N ILE A 492 -15.68 -26.05 -24.55
CA ILE A 492 -14.43 -26.16 -25.29
C ILE A 492 -13.26 -26.15 -24.30
N ARG A 493 -12.43 -27.19 -24.33
CA ARG A 493 -11.16 -27.20 -23.58
C ARG A 493 -10.06 -26.55 -24.41
N VAL A 494 -9.32 -25.64 -23.79
CA VAL A 494 -8.19 -24.96 -24.44
C VAL A 494 -6.91 -25.59 -23.95
N ASP A 495 -6.09 -26.12 -24.87
CA ASP A 495 -4.74 -26.59 -24.58
C ASP A 495 -3.73 -25.66 -25.26
N ILE A 496 -2.60 -25.43 -24.61
CA ILE A 496 -1.52 -24.62 -25.16
C ILE A 496 -0.21 -25.41 -25.21
N THR A 497 0.50 -25.30 -26.33
CA THR A 497 1.79 -25.93 -26.57
C THR A 497 2.85 -24.88 -26.91
N LEU A 498 4.06 -25.03 -26.37
CA LEU A 498 5.18 -24.12 -26.61
C LEU A 498 5.99 -24.65 -27.81
N LEU A 499 6.16 -23.85 -28.87
CA LEU A 499 6.79 -24.30 -30.11
C LEU A 499 8.33 -24.39 -30.04
N ASN A 500 8.98 -23.60 -29.19
CA ASN A 500 10.42 -23.70 -28.94
C ASN A 500 10.69 -23.33 -27.48
N SER A 501 11.33 -24.23 -26.74
CA SER A 501 11.95 -23.87 -25.47
C SER A 501 13.21 -23.05 -25.78
N ASP A 502 13.06 -21.73 -25.87
CA ASP A 502 14.19 -20.84 -25.72
C ASP A 502 14.82 -21.16 -24.37
N LYS A 503 16.01 -21.76 -24.41
CA LYS A 503 16.84 -21.92 -23.22
C LYS A 503 16.93 -20.53 -22.59
N PRO A 504 16.64 -20.38 -21.29
CA PRO A 504 16.82 -19.09 -20.64
C PRO A 504 18.26 -18.63 -20.92
N VAL A 505 18.41 -17.43 -21.49
CA VAL A 505 19.70 -16.77 -21.54
C VAL A 505 20.15 -16.66 -20.09
N GLN A 506 21.08 -17.53 -19.69
CA GLN A 506 21.77 -17.37 -18.43
C GLN A 506 22.52 -16.05 -18.53
N PHE A 507 22.01 -15.00 -17.90
CA PHE A 507 22.85 -13.88 -17.51
C PHE A 507 23.77 -14.37 -16.39
N GLY A 508 24.74 -15.22 -16.75
CA GLY A 508 25.95 -15.33 -15.98
C GLY A 508 26.65 -13.99 -16.12
N LYS A 509 26.62 -13.16 -15.08
CA LYS A 509 27.58 -12.06 -14.97
C LYS A 509 28.97 -12.71 -14.89
N LYS A 510 29.61 -12.95 -16.02
CA LYS A 510 31.06 -12.94 -16.10
C LYS A 510 31.45 -11.47 -16.13
N TYR A 511 31.99 -10.97 -15.04
CA TYR A 511 32.71 -9.70 -15.09
C TYR A 511 33.87 -9.90 -16.08
N PRO A 512 34.06 -9.02 -17.07
CA PRO A 512 35.16 -9.14 -18.02
C PRO A 512 36.47 -9.08 -17.26
N ASN A 513 37.37 -10.02 -17.53
CA ASN A 513 38.71 -10.02 -16.95
C ASN A 513 39.56 -8.95 -17.63
N GLN A 514 40.74 -8.65 -17.08
CA GLN A 514 41.65 -7.64 -17.66
C GLN A 514 41.97 -7.92 -19.15
N GLU A 515 42.14 -9.19 -19.54
CA GLU A 515 42.38 -9.61 -20.92
C GLU A 515 41.17 -9.36 -21.85
N ASP A 516 39.94 -9.43 -21.31
CA ASP A 516 38.72 -9.14 -22.06
C ASP A 516 38.59 -7.62 -22.30
N ILE A 517 38.95 -6.80 -21.31
CA ILE A 517 38.97 -5.32 -21.46
C ILE A 517 40.04 -4.88 -22.44
N ASP A 518 41.25 -5.46 -22.36
CA ASP A 518 42.36 -5.10 -23.26
C ASP A 518 42.06 -5.43 -24.74
N SER A 519 41.21 -6.43 -24.99
CA SER A 519 40.85 -6.85 -26.35
C SER A 519 39.59 -6.20 -26.90
N GLU A 520 38.55 -6.02 -26.08
CA GLU A 520 37.26 -5.47 -26.53
C GLU A 520 37.15 -3.94 -26.34
N TYR A 521 37.89 -3.35 -25.39
CA TYR A 521 37.79 -1.94 -25.03
C TYR A 521 39.18 -1.28 -24.81
N PRO A 522 39.98 -1.12 -25.89
CA PRO A 522 41.35 -0.62 -25.81
C PRO A 522 41.45 0.79 -25.18
N ASP A 523 40.45 1.64 -25.38
CA ASP A 523 40.41 2.99 -24.78
C ASP A 523 40.31 2.94 -23.24
N ILE A 524 39.62 1.93 -22.70
CA ILE A 524 39.47 1.74 -21.26
C ILE A 524 40.75 1.15 -20.68
N ALA A 525 41.40 0.23 -21.39
CA ALA A 525 42.70 -0.32 -21.00
C ALA A 525 43.79 0.77 -20.91
N GLU A 526 43.82 1.69 -21.89
CA GLU A 526 44.74 2.82 -21.88
C GLU A 526 44.50 3.72 -20.67
N LEU A 527 43.24 4.05 -20.37
CA LEU A 527 42.88 4.83 -19.18
C LEU A 527 43.28 4.12 -17.87
N MET A 528 43.05 2.81 -17.75
CA MET A 528 43.43 2.03 -16.58
C MET A 528 44.95 1.99 -16.36
N SER A 529 45.73 1.96 -17.46
CA SER A 529 47.19 2.02 -17.41
C SER A 529 47.71 3.38 -16.92
N ILE A 530 47.04 4.47 -17.33
CA ILE A 530 47.39 5.84 -16.92
C ILE A 530 47.02 6.08 -15.45
N THR A 531 45.91 5.51 -14.98
CA THR A 531 45.40 5.72 -13.62
C THR A 531 45.85 4.67 -12.61
N ASN A 532 46.69 3.70 -12.98
CA ASN A 532 47.11 2.56 -12.13
C ASN A 532 45.92 1.85 -11.45
N SER A 533 44.81 1.71 -12.17
CA SER A 533 43.58 1.11 -11.65
C SER A 533 43.51 -0.36 -12.06
N SER A 534 43.12 -1.25 -11.15
CA SER A 534 42.93 -2.69 -11.41
C SER A 534 41.50 -3.12 -11.11
N LEU A 535 40.95 -4.05 -11.89
CA LEU A 535 39.66 -4.67 -11.57
C LEU A 535 39.77 -5.47 -10.26
N LEU A 536 38.78 -5.32 -9.38
CA LEU A 536 38.64 -6.18 -8.22
C LEU A 536 38.14 -7.57 -8.67
N PRO A 537 38.60 -8.66 -8.02
CA PRO A 537 38.29 -10.04 -8.40
C PRO A 537 36.81 -10.40 -8.28
#